data_AF-A0A4U6CSU5-F1
#
_entry.id   AF-A0A4U6CSU5-F1
#
_cell.length_a   1.000
_cell.length_b   1.000
_cell.length_c   1.000
_cell.angle_alpha   90.00
_cell.angle_beta   90.00
_cell.angle_gamma   90.00
#
_symmetry.space_group_name_H-M   'P 1'
#
loop_
_entity.id
_entity.type
_entity.pdbx_description
1 polymer ?
#
loop_
_entity_poly.entity_id
_entity_poly.type
_entity_poly.pdbx_seq_one_letter_code
_entity_poly.pdbx_strand_id
1 'polypeptide(L)'
;MSGPVNKLGYQPLAPIHPAVEPTKFNSFQDLKNSVMQQRLKQKFWAHILVNNPGLIIELEQQDHLNAYLESKIESVLPLLDQLTSEGKADYIIEELCIHALVAEMRPYRFNYLWNVLEQEFSPFFKSWEQDGILTFELINLQQHCKDTFDALGFTMDDAYEDQVYNAITGMIDEYLRQQY
;
A
#
# COMPACT_ATOMS: atom_id res chain seq x y z
N MET A 1 -17.64 9.85 -22.89
CA MET A 1 -18.92 9.80 -22.12
C MET A 1 -18.56 9.58 -20.68
N SER A 2 -18.58 10.65 -19.88
CA SER A 2 -18.19 10.61 -18.47
C SER A 2 -19.30 9.95 -17.65
N GLY A 3 -18.97 8.87 -16.94
CA GLY A 3 -19.89 8.15 -16.06
C GLY A 3 -20.33 9.00 -14.85
N PRO A 4 -21.40 8.59 -14.13
CA PRO A 4 -21.94 9.37 -13.02
C PRO A 4 -20.93 9.45 -11.86
N VAL A 5 -20.65 10.68 -11.44
CA VAL A 5 -19.84 11.00 -10.26
C VAL A 5 -20.68 10.73 -9.02
N ASN A 6 -20.16 9.96 -8.04
CA ASN A 6 -20.84 9.75 -6.76
C ASN A 6 -20.88 11.07 -5.96
N LYS A 7 -21.82 11.20 -5.02
CA LYS A 7 -22.08 12.39 -4.17
C LYS A 7 -20.86 12.90 -3.37
N LEU A 8 -19.74 12.20 -3.40
CA LEU A 8 -18.46 12.55 -2.76
C LEU A 8 -17.40 13.04 -3.76
N GLY A 9 -17.74 13.29 -5.03
CA GLY A 9 -16.76 13.76 -6.03
C GLY A 9 -15.78 12.69 -6.53
N TYR A 10 -15.77 11.51 -5.91
CA TYR A 10 -14.97 10.38 -6.37
C TYR A 10 -15.53 9.83 -7.69
N GLN A 11 -14.71 9.89 -8.73
CA GLN A 11 -14.81 8.90 -9.80
C GLN A 11 -14.33 7.57 -9.22
N PRO A 12 -15.12 6.48 -9.33
CA PRO A 12 -14.58 5.15 -9.11
C PRO A 12 -13.33 5.02 -9.97
N LEU A 13 -12.21 4.61 -9.36
CA LEU A 13 -11.01 4.27 -10.12
C LEU A 13 -11.44 3.38 -11.28
N ALA A 14 -10.96 3.72 -12.48
CA ALA A 14 -11.23 2.91 -13.65
C ALA A 14 -10.94 1.44 -13.27
N PRO A 15 -11.85 0.49 -13.59
CA PRO A 15 -11.51 -0.91 -13.41
C PRO A 15 -10.14 -1.12 -14.05
N ILE A 16 -9.25 -1.85 -13.39
CA ILE A 16 -8.06 -2.36 -14.07
C ILE A 16 -8.61 -3.27 -15.17
N HIS A 17 -8.84 -2.69 -16.35
CA HIS A 17 -9.41 -3.39 -17.47
C HIS A 17 -8.41 -4.50 -17.79
N PRO A 18 -8.87 -5.76 -17.90
CA PRO A 18 -8.00 -6.79 -18.41
C PRO A 18 -7.59 -6.35 -19.81
N ALA A 19 -6.33 -5.94 -19.99
CA ALA A 19 -5.68 -5.83 -21.29
C ALA A 19 -5.35 -7.24 -21.82
N VAL A 20 -6.26 -8.18 -21.60
CA VAL A 20 -6.05 -9.59 -21.89
C VAL A 20 -6.65 -9.85 -23.27
N GLU A 21 -5.85 -9.59 -24.30
CA GLU A 21 -6.17 -10.01 -25.65
C GLU A 21 -6.18 -11.55 -25.70
N PRO A 22 -7.32 -12.20 -25.99
CA PRO A 22 -7.46 -13.66 -25.91
C PRO A 22 -6.59 -14.43 -26.92
N THR A 23 -5.94 -13.75 -27.87
CA THR A 23 -5.08 -14.32 -28.90
C THR A 23 -3.64 -14.61 -28.46
N LYS A 24 -3.24 -14.33 -27.21
CA LYS A 24 -1.85 -14.49 -26.72
C LYS A 24 -1.58 -15.74 -25.86
N PHE A 25 -2.55 -16.63 -25.66
CA PHE A 25 -2.39 -17.80 -24.80
C PHE A 25 -2.22 -19.09 -25.60
N ASN A 26 -1.17 -19.85 -25.30
CA ASN A 26 -0.88 -21.12 -25.95
C ASN A 26 -1.52 -22.32 -25.21
N SER A 27 -1.97 -22.12 -23.98
CA SER A 27 -2.63 -23.15 -23.17
C SER A 27 -3.67 -22.59 -22.17
N PHE A 28 -4.55 -23.47 -21.67
CA PHE A 28 -5.43 -23.14 -20.54
C PHE A 28 -4.67 -22.78 -19.27
N GLN A 29 -3.46 -23.34 -19.10
CA GLN A 29 -2.60 -23.01 -17.96
C GLN A 29 -2.08 -21.57 -18.06
N ASP A 30 -1.75 -21.11 -19.27
CA ASP A 30 -1.31 -19.72 -19.50
C ASP A 30 -2.42 -18.73 -19.16
N LEU A 31 -3.66 -19.06 -19.53
CA LEU A 31 -4.84 -18.26 -19.18
C LEU A 31 -5.05 -18.24 -17.66
N LYS A 32 -4.93 -19.40 -16.99
CA LYS A 32 -5.07 -19.49 -15.52
C LYS A 32 -4.02 -18.66 -14.82
N ASN A 33 -2.77 -18.72 -15.27
CA ASN A 33 -1.67 -17.93 -14.72
C ASN A 33 -1.91 -16.42 -14.94
N SER A 34 -2.38 -16.00 -16.11
CA SER A 34 -2.73 -14.60 -16.37
C SER A 34 -3.85 -14.09 -15.45
N VAL A 35 -4.89 -14.88 -15.22
CA VAL A 35 -5.96 -14.53 -14.27
C VAL A 35 -5.40 -14.43 -12.85
N MET A 36 -4.50 -15.33 -12.45
CA MET A 36 -3.86 -15.30 -11.13
C MET A 36 -2.99 -14.06 -10.94
N GLN A 37 -2.16 -13.71 -11.94
CA GLN A 37 -1.36 -12.49 -11.94
C GLN A 37 -2.23 -11.24 -11.77
N GLN A 38 -3.38 -11.17 -12.45
CA GLN A 38 -4.31 -10.06 -12.29
C GLN A 38 -4.90 -9.97 -10.88
N ARG A 39 -5.23 -11.11 -10.26
CA ARG A 39 -5.69 -11.15 -8.86
C ARG A 39 -4.59 -10.71 -7.89
N LEU A 40 -3.35 -11.13 -8.13
CA LEU A 40 -2.18 -10.68 -7.37
C LEU A 40 -1.98 -9.16 -7.51
N LYS A 41 -2.06 -8.62 -8.72
CA LYS A 41 -1.95 -7.18 -8.99
C LYS A 41 -2.99 -6.38 -8.20
N GLN A 42 -4.25 -6.83 -8.21
CA GLN A 42 -5.35 -6.20 -7.46
C GLN A 42 -5.15 -6.28 -5.95
N LYS A 43 -4.78 -7.46 -5.42
CA LYS A 43 -4.52 -7.65 -3.98
C LYS A 43 -3.33 -6.80 -3.51
N PHE A 44 -2.25 -6.76 -4.29
CA PHE A 44 -1.08 -5.97 -3.98
C PHE A 44 -1.40 -4.47 -4.01
N TRP A 45 -2.07 -3.99 -5.05
CA TRP A 45 -2.54 -2.60 -5.12
C TRP A 45 -3.40 -2.22 -3.91
N ALA A 46 -4.39 -3.05 -3.55
CA ALA A 46 -5.24 -2.80 -2.38
C ALA A 46 -4.42 -2.77 -1.07
N HIS A 47 -3.39 -3.61 -0.96
CA HIS A 47 -2.49 -3.62 0.17
C HIS A 47 -1.68 -2.32 0.28
N ILE A 48 -1.14 -1.80 -0.83
CA ILE A 48 -0.42 -0.52 -0.84
C ILE A 48 -1.39 0.62 -0.49
N LEU A 49 -2.59 0.63 -1.08
CA LEU A 49 -3.58 1.68 -0.85
C LEU A 49 -3.91 1.86 0.64
N VAL A 50 -3.97 0.77 1.40
CA VAL A 50 -4.26 0.81 2.84
C VAL A 50 -3.03 1.13 3.68
N ASN A 51 -1.86 0.56 3.34
CA ASN A 51 -0.68 0.60 4.21
C ASN A 51 0.37 1.65 3.82
N ASN A 52 0.30 2.20 2.61
CA ASN A 52 1.18 3.24 2.10
C ASN A 52 0.48 4.03 0.96
N PRO A 53 -0.62 4.76 1.25
CA PRO A 53 -1.34 5.52 0.24
C PRO A 53 -0.47 6.60 -0.43
N GLY A 54 0.55 7.12 0.26
CA GLY A 54 1.50 8.08 -0.32
C GLY A 54 2.23 7.54 -1.54
N LEU A 55 2.62 6.26 -1.52
CA LEU A 55 3.25 5.60 -2.67
C LEU A 55 2.31 5.53 -3.88
N ILE A 56 1.00 5.26 -3.67
CA ILE A 56 0.03 5.26 -4.77
C ILE A 56 -0.05 6.65 -5.40
N ILE A 57 -0.19 7.69 -4.58
CA ILE A 57 -0.32 9.07 -5.05
C ILE A 57 0.92 9.48 -5.85
N GLU A 58 2.12 9.17 -5.35
CA GLU A 58 3.38 9.46 -6.06
C GLU A 58 3.44 8.76 -7.43
N LEU A 59 3.11 7.46 -7.46
CA LEU A 59 3.14 6.66 -8.68
C LEU A 59 2.09 7.10 -9.71
N GLU A 60 0.90 7.52 -9.27
CA GLU A 60 -0.13 8.05 -10.15
C GLU A 60 0.25 9.40 -10.75
N GLN A 61 0.85 10.29 -9.94
CA GLN A 61 1.34 11.59 -10.42
C GLN A 61 2.42 11.45 -11.51
N GLN A 62 3.20 10.38 -11.45
CA GLN A 62 4.25 10.07 -12.42
C GLN A 62 3.78 9.20 -13.59
N ASP A 63 2.50 8.82 -13.65
CA ASP A 63 1.94 7.85 -14.63
C ASP A 63 2.68 6.50 -14.64
N HIS A 64 3.25 6.12 -13.49
CA HIS A 64 4.10 4.92 -13.33
C HIS A 64 3.41 3.79 -12.56
N LEU A 65 2.21 4.00 -12.01
CA LEU A 65 1.53 3.02 -11.17
C LEU A 65 1.40 1.65 -11.84
N ASN A 66 0.94 1.59 -13.09
CA ASN A 66 0.76 0.32 -13.80
C ASN A 66 2.08 -0.41 -14.02
N ALA A 67 3.12 0.32 -14.45
CA ALA A 67 4.45 -0.24 -14.68
C ALA A 67 5.08 -0.75 -13.38
N TYR A 68 4.93 -0.01 -12.28
CA TYR A 68 5.40 -0.43 -10.96
C TYR A 68 4.72 -1.74 -10.53
N LEU A 69 3.39 -1.80 -10.60
CA LEU A 69 2.64 -3.00 -10.23
C LEU A 69 3.02 -4.19 -11.11
N GLU A 70 3.18 -4.00 -12.42
CA GLU A 70 3.62 -5.05 -13.34
C GLU A 70 5.02 -5.57 -12.98
N SER A 71 5.99 -4.68 -12.76
CA SER A 71 7.34 -5.08 -12.38
C SER A 71 7.37 -5.88 -11.06
N LYS A 72 6.50 -5.53 -10.10
CA LYS A 72 6.36 -6.26 -8.84
C LYS A 72 5.74 -7.64 -9.07
N ILE A 73 4.72 -7.76 -9.90
CA ILE A 73 4.17 -9.08 -10.28
C ILE A 73 5.22 -9.93 -11.01
N GLU A 74 6.01 -9.34 -11.92
CA GLU A 74 7.11 -10.01 -12.61
C GLU A 74 8.14 -10.60 -11.63
N SER A 75 8.43 -9.88 -10.54
CA SER A 75 9.39 -10.35 -9.53
C SER A 75 8.96 -11.63 -8.80
N VAL A 76 7.65 -11.93 -8.75
CA VAL A 76 7.12 -13.14 -8.09
C VAL A 76 6.71 -14.24 -9.05
N LEU A 77 6.89 -14.06 -10.37
CA LEU A 77 6.63 -15.11 -11.35
C LEU A 77 7.42 -16.41 -11.08
N PRO A 78 8.72 -16.37 -10.72
CA PRO A 78 9.46 -17.59 -10.39
C PRO A 78 8.84 -18.36 -9.22
N LEU A 79 8.33 -17.65 -8.21
CA LEU A 79 7.64 -18.25 -7.07
C LEU A 79 6.28 -18.83 -7.47
N LEU A 80 5.52 -18.10 -8.30
CA LEU A 80 4.25 -18.57 -8.84
C LEU A 80 4.40 -19.85 -9.64
N ASP A 81 5.39 -19.90 -10.54
CA ASP A 81 5.69 -21.08 -11.37
C ASP A 81 6.12 -22.27 -10.50
N GLN A 82 6.98 -22.03 -9.52
CA GLN A 82 7.40 -23.06 -8.56
C GLN A 82 6.18 -23.65 -7.83
N LEU A 83 5.35 -22.82 -7.19
CA LEU A 83 4.22 -23.29 -6.39
C LEU A 83 3.13 -23.97 -7.24
N THR A 84 2.98 -23.53 -8.50
CA THR A 84 2.10 -24.17 -9.47
C THR A 84 2.61 -25.57 -9.85
N SER A 85 3.93 -25.71 -10.08
CA SER A 85 4.55 -27.00 -10.39
C SER A 85 4.49 -27.99 -9.22
N GLU A 86 4.50 -27.48 -7.98
CA GLU A 86 4.30 -28.26 -6.76
C GLU A 86 2.84 -28.71 -6.55
N GLY A 87 1.91 -28.27 -7.41
CA GLY A 87 0.49 -28.62 -7.31
C GLY A 87 -0.21 -27.98 -6.11
N LYS A 88 0.27 -26.83 -5.64
CA LYS A 88 -0.37 -26.09 -4.55
C LYS A 88 -1.74 -25.56 -5.00
N ALA A 89 -2.67 -25.44 -4.06
CA ALA A 89 -3.97 -24.84 -4.32
C ALA A 89 -3.84 -23.33 -4.60
N ASP A 90 -4.63 -22.79 -5.53
CA ASP A 90 -4.55 -21.38 -5.97
C ASP A 90 -4.55 -20.37 -4.83
N TYR A 91 -5.38 -20.57 -3.79
CA TYR A 91 -5.45 -19.65 -2.66
C TYR A 91 -4.14 -19.62 -1.85
N ILE A 92 -3.44 -20.75 -1.73
CA ILE A 92 -2.13 -20.85 -1.07
C ILE A 92 -1.07 -20.13 -1.90
N ILE A 93 -1.10 -20.34 -3.23
CA ILE A 93 -0.17 -19.66 -4.15
C ILE A 93 -0.32 -18.14 -4.02
N GLU A 94 -1.57 -17.66 -4.04
CA GLU A 94 -1.86 -16.24 -3.91
C GLU A 94 -1.38 -15.66 -2.59
N GLU A 95 -1.62 -16.35 -1.48
CA GLU A 95 -1.20 -15.91 -0.14
C GLU A 95 0.34 -15.81 -0.06
N LEU A 96 1.06 -16.82 -0.54
CA LEU A 96 2.52 -16.84 -0.51
C LEU A 96 3.13 -15.76 -1.42
N CYS A 97 2.58 -15.57 -2.62
CA CYS A 97 3.05 -14.53 -3.54
C CYS A 97 2.78 -13.13 -2.98
N ILE A 98 1.61 -12.88 -2.38
CA ILE A 98 1.34 -11.59 -1.72
C ILE A 98 2.27 -11.37 -0.54
N HIS A 99 2.52 -12.39 0.28
CA HIS A 99 3.46 -12.27 1.39
C HIS A 99 4.87 -11.89 0.91
N ALA A 100 5.33 -12.46 -0.21
CA ALA A 100 6.59 -12.07 -0.83
C ALA A 100 6.57 -10.62 -1.35
N LEU A 101 5.49 -10.20 -2.04
CA LEU A 101 5.35 -8.84 -2.59
C LEU A 101 5.39 -7.75 -1.51
N VAL A 102 4.77 -8.00 -0.37
CA VAL A 102 4.64 -7.00 0.71
C VAL A 102 5.79 -7.06 1.71
N ALA A 103 6.66 -8.06 1.62
CA ALA A 103 7.76 -8.24 2.56
C ALA A 103 8.70 -7.03 2.60
N GLU A 104 9.06 -6.48 1.43
CA GLU A 104 9.92 -5.31 1.28
C GLU A 104 9.26 -3.99 1.71
N MET A 105 7.93 -3.99 1.87
CA MET A 105 7.18 -2.79 2.27
C MET A 105 7.12 -2.60 3.78
N ARG A 106 7.58 -3.58 4.57
CA ARG A 106 7.62 -3.47 6.02
C ARG A 106 8.87 -2.71 6.47
N PRO A 107 8.78 -1.91 7.54
CA PRO A 107 7.60 -1.67 8.39
C PRO A 107 6.62 -0.65 7.80
N TYR A 108 5.33 -0.79 8.13
CA TYR A 108 4.27 0.10 7.64
C TYR A 108 4.20 1.40 8.47
N ARG A 109 5.11 2.35 8.18
CA ARG A 109 5.21 3.65 8.88
C ARG A 109 3.88 4.41 8.92
N PHE A 110 3.11 4.38 7.84
CA PHE A 110 1.79 5.01 7.77
C PHE A 110 0.85 4.50 8.87
N ASN A 111 0.72 3.19 9.02
CA ASN A 111 -0.14 2.57 10.03
C ASN A 111 0.35 2.85 11.45
N TYR A 112 1.67 2.92 11.65
CA TYR A 112 2.24 3.29 12.94
C TYR A 112 1.83 4.71 13.32
N LEU A 113 2.01 5.68 12.41
CA LEU A 113 1.60 7.06 12.63
C LEU A 113 0.10 7.20 12.83
N TRP A 114 -0.71 6.46 12.08
CA TRP A 114 -2.15 6.40 12.28
C TRP A 114 -2.48 6.06 13.74
N ASN A 115 -1.90 4.97 14.25
CA ASN A 115 -2.16 4.51 15.61
C ASN A 115 -1.70 5.52 16.67
N VAL A 116 -0.49 6.07 16.53
CA VAL A 116 0.02 7.08 17.48
C VAL A 116 -0.85 8.34 17.46
N LEU A 117 -1.26 8.81 16.27
CA LEU A 117 -2.11 9.98 16.13
C LEU A 117 -3.49 9.76 16.75
N GLU A 118 -4.09 8.59 16.53
CA GLU A 118 -5.40 8.24 17.10
C GLU A 118 -5.36 8.18 18.65
N GLN A 119 -4.29 7.61 19.20
CA GLN A 119 -4.13 7.39 20.64
C GLN A 119 -3.74 8.67 21.39
N GLU A 120 -2.68 9.35 20.93
CA GLU A 120 -2.07 10.47 21.66
C GLU A 120 -2.64 11.83 21.24
N PHE A 121 -3.12 11.95 20.00
CA PHE A 121 -3.57 13.21 19.41
C PHE A 121 -5.02 13.12 18.89
N SER A 122 -5.86 12.34 19.59
CA SER A 122 -7.26 12.05 19.23
C SER A 122 -8.10 13.28 18.80
N PRO A 123 -7.97 14.48 19.40
CA PRO A 123 -8.69 15.66 18.91
C PRO A 123 -8.34 16.04 17.46
N PHE A 124 -7.04 16.03 17.11
CA PHE A 124 -6.58 16.32 15.75
C PHE A 124 -6.99 15.22 14.79
N PHE A 125 -6.81 13.95 15.20
CA PHE A 125 -7.24 12.80 14.41
C PHE A 125 -8.72 12.92 13.98
N LYS A 126 -9.62 13.17 14.93
CA LYS A 126 -11.06 13.30 14.68
C LYS A 126 -11.39 14.52 13.82
N SER A 127 -10.71 15.65 14.06
CA SER A 127 -10.91 16.85 13.23
C SER A 127 -10.51 16.57 11.78
N TRP A 128 -9.30 16.06 11.56
CA TRP A 128 -8.81 15.75 10.22
C TRP A 128 -9.64 14.67 9.50
N GLU A 129 -10.18 13.71 10.24
CA GLU A 129 -11.13 12.73 9.69
C GLU A 129 -12.42 13.40 9.23
N GLN A 130 -13.00 14.27 10.07
CA GLN A 130 -14.23 15.02 9.75
C GLN A 130 -14.03 15.98 8.56
N ASP A 131 -12.86 16.59 8.48
CA ASP A 131 -12.49 17.52 7.42
C ASP A 131 -12.06 16.79 6.12
N GLY A 132 -11.90 15.46 6.18
CA GLY A 132 -11.52 14.64 5.03
C GLY A 132 -10.06 14.78 4.61
N ILE A 133 -9.19 15.26 5.50
CA ILE A 133 -7.76 15.50 5.24
C ILE A 133 -6.82 14.54 5.96
N LEU A 134 -7.34 13.63 6.80
CA LEU A 134 -6.52 12.72 7.62
C LEU A 134 -5.47 11.95 6.83
N THR A 135 -5.82 11.35 5.69
CA THR A 135 -4.87 10.60 4.86
C THR A 135 -3.75 11.49 4.34
N PHE A 136 -4.06 12.72 3.95
CA PHE A 136 -3.08 13.68 3.44
C PHE A 136 -2.13 14.13 4.55
N GLU A 137 -2.66 14.48 5.72
CA GLU A 137 -1.83 14.87 6.87
C GLU A 137 -0.97 13.72 7.39
N LEU A 138 -1.45 12.48 7.36
CA LEU A 138 -0.62 11.31 7.69
C LEU A 138 0.52 11.08 6.68
N ILE A 139 0.30 11.35 5.39
CA ILE A 139 1.38 11.30 4.39
C ILE A 139 2.41 12.39 4.67
N ASN A 140 1.98 13.60 5.03
CA ASN A 140 2.87 14.69 5.39
C ASN A 140 3.67 14.37 6.66
N LEU A 141 3.02 13.82 7.69
CA LEU A 141 3.67 13.34 8.91
C LEU A 141 4.67 12.23 8.62
N GLN A 142 4.36 11.30 7.72
CA GLN A 142 5.29 10.26 7.31
C GLN A 142 6.56 10.86 6.69
N GLN A 143 6.42 11.90 5.87
CA GLN A 143 7.56 12.62 5.31
C GLN A 143 8.33 13.41 6.38
N HIS A 144 7.62 14.06 7.31
CA HIS A 144 8.22 14.82 8.39
C HIS A 144 9.03 13.94 9.36
N CYS A 145 8.52 12.75 9.69
CA CYS A 145 9.15 11.79 10.58
C CYS A 145 10.18 10.87 9.88
N LYS A 146 10.37 11.00 8.56
CA LYS A 146 11.15 10.06 7.75
C LYS A 146 12.57 9.86 8.30
N ASP A 147 13.29 10.95 8.52
CA ASP A 147 14.68 10.88 8.95
C ASP A 147 14.82 10.32 10.38
N THR A 148 13.83 10.57 11.25
CA THR A 148 13.75 9.97 12.59
C THR A 148 13.53 8.46 12.51
N PHE A 149 12.61 7.99 11.66
CA PHE A 149 12.42 6.55 11.43
C PHE A 149 13.68 5.89 10.88
N ASP A 150 14.36 6.54 9.93
CA ASP A 150 15.57 6.01 9.31
C ASP A 150 16.74 5.96 10.31
N ALA A 151 16.93 7.00 11.13
CA ALA A 151 18.00 7.08 12.13
C ALA A 151 17.83 6.06 13.27
N LEU A 152 16.58 5.79 13.67
CA LEU A 152 16.28 4.81 14.72
C LEU A 152 16.21 3.37 14.21
N GLY A 153 16.34 3.15 12.89
CA GLY A 153 16.25 1.83 12.28
C GLY A 153 14.90 1.18 12.56
N PHE A 154 13.81 1.93 12.36
CA PHE A 154 12.46 1.47 12.70
C PHE A 154 12.16 0.10 12.09
N THR A 155 11.67 -0.79 12.95
CA THR A 155 11.16 -2.12 12.63
C THR A 155 9.87 -2.34 13.42
N MET A 156 9.06 -3.32 13.04
CA MET A 156 7.89 -3.73 13.84
C MET A 156 8.27 -4.64 15.03
N ASP A 157 9.57 -4.76 15.33
CA ASP A 157 10.04 -5.62 16.42
C ASP A 157 10.07 -4.83 17.74
N ASP A 158 9.53 -5.43 18.79
CA ASP A 158 9.25 -4.82 20.11
C ASP A 158 10.47 -4.14 20.80
N ALA A 159 11.70 -4.44 20.37
CA ALA A 159 12.93 -4.06 21.07
C ALA A 159 13.20 -2.54 21.14
N TYR A 160 12.55 -1.74 20.31
CA TYR A 160 12.75 -0.28 20.25
C TYR A 160 11.44 0.51 20.35
N GLU A 161 10.36 -0.13 20.77
CA GLU A 161 9.01 0.44 20.75
C GLU A 161 8.96 1.76 21.54
N ASP A 162 9.49 1.79 22.77
CA ASP A 162 9.47 2.98 23.61
C ASP A 162 10.28 4.16 23.05
N GLN A 163 11.46 3.90 22.47
CA GLN A 163 12.32 4.97 21.95
C GLN A 163 11.72 5.58 20.68
N VAL A 164 11.27 4.72 19.75
CA VAL A 164 10.61 5.16 18.53
C VAL A 164 9.32 5.89 18.89
N TYR A 165 8.51 5.33 19.78
CA TYR A 165 7.25 5.94 20.21
C TYR A 165 7.45 7.33 20.79
N ASN A 166 8.36 7.49 21.76
CA ASN A 166 8.61 8.80 22.35
C ASN A 166 9.15 9.81 21.32
N ALA A 167 10.04 9.39 20.42
CA ALA A 167 10.58 10.27 19.39
C ALA A 167 9.50 10.69 18.39
N ILE A 168 8.68 9.74 17.90
CA ILE A 168 7.63 10.01 16.93
C ILE A 168 6.51 10.85 17.54
N THR A 169 6.10 10.59 18.78
CA THR A 169 5.14 11.44 19.50
C THR A 169 5.66 12.88 19.61
N GLY A 170 6.95 13.07 19.90
CA GLY A 170 7.58 14.39 19.91
C GLY A 170 7.56 15.09 18.53
N MET A 171 7.86 14.35 17.46
CA MET A 171 7.80 14.88 16.09
C MET A 171 6.38 15.28 15.67
N ILE A 172 5.37 14.49 16.06
CA ILE A 172 3.96 14.82 15.76
C ILE A 172 3.54 16.08 16.53
N ASP A 173 3.91 16.21 17.81
CA ASP A 173 3.62 17.43 18.59
C ASP A 173 4.27 18.68 17.95
N GLU A 174 5.52 18.56 17.50
CA GLU A 174 6.20 19.63 16.76
C GLU A 174 5.45 20.01 15.47
N TYR A 175 5.11 19.02 14.66
CA TYR A 175 4.37 19.22 13.40
C TYR A 175 3.04 19.95 13.63
N LEU A 176 2.26 19.52 14.62
CA LEU A 176 0.97 20.11 14.96
C LEU A 176 1.12 21.57 15.41
N ARG A 177 2.15 21.91 16.19
CA ARG A 177 2.45 23.30 16.61
C ARG A 177 2.90 24.21 15.48
N GLN A 178 3.40 23.67 14.37
CA GLN A 178 3.77 24.49 13.21
C GLN A 178 2.55 24.90 12.37
N GLN A 179 1.43 24.19 12.52
CA GLN A 179 0.19 24.46 11.79
C GLN A 179 -0.77 25.42 12.52
N TYR A 180 -0.58 25.67 13.83
CA TYR A 180 -1.46 26.47 14.69
C TYR A 180 -0.68 27.40 15.63
#